data_AF-A0A4Q2QP18-F1
#
_entry.id   AF-A0A4Q2QP18-F1
#
_cell.length_a   1.000
_cell.length_b   1.000
_cell.length_c   1.000
_cell.angle_alpha   90.00
_cell.angle_beta   90.00
_cell.angle_gamma   90.00
#
_symmetry.space_group_name_H-M   'P 1'
#
loop_
_entity.id
_entity.type
_entity.pdbx_description
1 polymer ?
#
loop_
_entity_poly.entity_id
_entity_poly.type
_entity_poly.pdbx_seq_one_letter_code
_entity_poly.pdbx_strand_id
1 'polypeptide(L)'
;QARDPLILRTFEALRGARRATVHLYNATAPLFRELVFGMDKAEVIALATRATRLIRQQCEQQPETRWQYEYSPETFCFTEPEFALEICEALADVWQPCAERPMIVNLPATVEVNTPNVYADQIEYFCRHFSRRSE
;
A
#
# COMPACT_ATOMS: atom_id res chain seq x y z
N GLN A 1 -4.40 -2.32 -8.78
CA GLN A 1 -5.83 -2.69 -8.59
C GLN A 1 -6.68 -1.61 -7.90
N ALA A 2 -6.21 -0.37 -7.84
CA ALA A 2 -6.82 0.75 -7.11
C ALA A 2 -8.07 1.38 -7.77
N ARG A 3 -8.91 0.57 -8.45
CA ARG A 3 -10.12 1.08 -9.13
C ARG A 3 -11.31 1.05 -8.18
N ASP A 4 -12.02 2.16 -8.06
CA ASP A 4 -13.13 2.34 -7.12
C ASP A 4 -14.19 1.22 -7.20
N PRO A 5 -14.66 0.76 -8.38
CA PRO A 5 -15.66 -0.32 -8.45
C PRO A 5 -15.16 -1.66 -7.89
N LEU A 6 -13.85 -1.94 -7.99
CA LEU A 6 -13.27 -3.16 -7.45
C LEU A 6 -13.19 -3.09 -5.92
N ILE A 7 -12.79 -1.94 -5.39
CA ILE A 7 -12.72 -1.70 -3.94
C ILE A 7 -14.11 -1.89 -3.32
N LEU A 8 -15.13 -1.24 -3.88
CA LEU A 8 -16.51 -1.37 -3.39
C LEU A 8 -16.98 -2.82 -3.41
N ARG A 9 -16.71 -3.54 -4.51
CA ARG A 9 -17.07 -4.96 -4.63
C ARG A 9 -16.32 -5.86 -3.65
N THR A 10 -15.07 -5.54 -3.30
CA THR A 10 -14.33 -6.22 -2.24
C THR A 10 -15.01 -6.06 -0.88
N PHE A 11 -15.45 -4.84 -0.54
CA PHE A 11 -16.19 -4.60 0.70
C PHE A 11 -17.56 -5.27 0.73
N GLU A 12 -18.27 -5.31 -0.41
CA GLU A 12 -19.52 -6.08 -0.52
C GLU A 12 -19.31 -7.57 -0.23
N ALA A 13 -18.23 -8.15 -0.76
CA ALA A 13 -17.89 -9.56 -0.53
C ALA A 13 -17.51 -9.88 0.93
N LEU A 14 -17.13 -8.86 1.71
CA LEU A 14 -16.68 -9.01 3.10
C LEU A 14 -17.77 -8.66 4.13
N ARG A 15 -18.99 -8.31 3.71
CA ARG A 15 -20.10 -8.03 4.63
C ARG A 15 -20.34 -9.19 5.60
N GLY A 16 -20.39 -8.88 6.89
CA GLY A 16 -20.59 -9.85 7.97
C GLY A 16 -19.33 -10.58 8.43
N ALA A 17 -18.16 -10.30 7.84
CA ALA A 17 -16.89 -10.79 8.39
C ALA A 17 -16.64 -10.20 9.78
N ARG A 18 -16.12 -10.99 10.72
CA ARG A 18 -15.75 -10.45 12.06
C ARG A 18 -14.48 -9.61 12.00
N ARG A 19 -13.55 -9.97 11.11
CA ARG A 19 -12.25 -9.32 10.92
C ARG A 19 -11.77 -9.57 9.50
N ALA A 20 -11.24 -8.55 8.85
CA ALA A 20 -10.68 -8.67 7.51
C ALA A 20 -9.54 -7.66 7.29
N THR A 21 -8.55 -8.07 6.49
CA THR A 21 -7.48 -7.19 6.01
C THR A 21 -7.76 -6.84 4.55
N VAL A 22 -7.87 -5.55 4.25
CA VAL A 22 -8.02 -5.06 2.89
C VAL A 22 -6.64 -4.68 2.37
N HIS A 23 -6.15 -5.46 1.41
CA HIS A 23 -4.84 -5.27 0.79
C HIS A 23 -4.97 -4.48 -0.50
N LEU A 24 -4.43 -3.26 -0.50
CA LEU A 24 -4.30 -2.43 -1.70
C LEU A 24 -2.90 -2.59 -2.30
N TYR A 25 -2.85 -2.73 -3.62
CA TYR A 25 -1.58 -2.68 -4.33
C TYR A 25 -1.70 -2.06 -5.73
N ASN A 26 -0.58 -1.47 -6.15
CA ASN A 26 -0.34 -0.97 -7.51
C ASN A 26 1.15 -1.07 -7.81
N ALA A 27 1.50 -1.37 -9.07
CA ALA A 27 2.89 -1.38 -9.50
C ALA A 27 3.48 0.03 -9.36
N THR A 28 4.69 0.08 -8.81
CA THR A 28 5.40 1.31 -8.51
C THR A 28 6.72 1.44 -9.25
N ALA A 29 7.26 0.38 -9.86
CA ALA A 29 8.53 0.45 -10.57
C ALA A 29 8.48 1.37 -11.81
N PRO A 30 9.57 2.07 -12.14
CA PRO A 30 9.64 3.00 -13.28
C PRO A 30 9.09 2.44 -14.59
N LEU A 31 9.49 1.20 -14.92
CA LEU A 31 9.08 0.53 -16.15
C LEU A 31 7.56 0.35 -16.24
N PHE A 32 6.91 0.02 -15.13
CA PHE A 32 5.46 -0.11 -15.09
C PHE A 32 4.77 1.25 -15.13
N ARG A 33 5.30 2.25 -14.44
CA ARG A 33 4.78 3.62 -14.49
C ARG A 33 4.77 4.16 -15.92
N GLU A 34 5.88 3.98 -16.64
CA GLU A 34 6.04 4.48 -18.01
C GLU A 34 5.27 3.66 -19.04
N LEU A 35 5.40 2.33 -19.05
CA LEU A 35 4.91 1.49 -20.14
C LEU A 35 3.50 0.90 -19.92
N VAL A 36 3.09 0.72 -18.66
CA VAL A 36 1.79 0.09 -18.34
C VAL A 36 0.75 1.14 -17.97
N PHE A 37 1.12 2.10 -17.13
CA PHE A 37 0.20 3.13 -16.66
C PHE A 37 0.26 4.42 -17.47
N GLY A 38 1.43 4.76 -18.03
CA GLY A 38 1.66 6.08 -18.62
C GLY A 38 1.47 7.21 -17.61
N MET A 39 1.81 6.96 -16.34
CA MET A 39 1.61 7.88 -15.21
C MET A 39 2.94 8.29 -14.60
N ASP A 40 3.03 9.54 -14.17
CA ASP A 40 4.16 10.02 -13.38
C ASP A 40 4.05 9.58 -11.89
N LYS A 41 5.08 9.90 -11.10
CA LYS A 41 5.13 9.57 -9.66
C LYS A 41 3.97 10.18 -8.88
N ALA A 42 3.63 11.44 -9.15
CA ALA A 42 2.57 12.16 -8.45
C ALA A 42 1.18 11.61 -8.78
N GLU A 43 0.94 11.24 -10.04
CA GLU A 43 -0.29 10.58 -10.49
C GLU A 43 -0.47 9.21 -9.84
N VAL A 44 0.62 8.43 -9.70
CA VAL A 44 0.59 7.13 -9.02
C VAL A 44 0.29 7.29 -7.52
N ILE A 45 0.88 8.29 -6.86
CA ILE A 45 0.56 8.63 -5.45
C ILE A 45 -0.90 9.09 -5.33
N ALA A 46 -1.38 9.94 -6.23
CA ALA A 46 -2.76 10.43 -6.23
C ALA A 46 -3.77 9.28 -6.42
N LEU A 47 -3.45 8.32 -7.30
CA LEU A 47 -4.22 7.10 -7.50
C LEU A 47 -4.31 6.27 -6.21
N ALA A 48 -3.17 5.98 -5.59
CA ALA A 48 -3.12 5.14 -4.39
C ALA A 48 -3.77 5.83 -3.18
N THR A 49 -3.54 7.14 -2.99
CA THR A 49 -4.15 7.91 -1.89
C THR A 49 -5.66 8.02 -2.04
N ARG A 50 -6.18 8.22 -3.26
CA ARG A 50 -7.63 8.21 -3.52
C ARG A 50 -8.26 6.86 -3.14
N ALA A 51 -7.66 5.76 -3.58
CA ALA A 51 -8.13 4.42 -3.23
C ALA A 51 -8.09 4.17 -1.72
N THR A 52 -7.05 4.64 -1.04
CA THR A 52 -6.90 4.50 0.42
C THR A 52 -7.95 5.32 1.18
N ARG A 53 -8.30 6.52 0.71
CA ARG A 53 -9.43 7.30 1.26
C ARG A 53 -10.75 6.52 1.14
N LEU A 54 -11.00 5.91 -0.02
CA LEU A 54 -12.20 5.11 -0.24
C LEU A 54 -12.24 3.88 0.67
N ILE A 55 -11.13 3.16 0.81
CA ILE A 55 -11.00 2.02 1.73
C ILE A 55 -11.29 2.46 3.16
N ARG A 56 -10.68 3.55 3.63
CA ARG A 56 -10.94 4.11 4.96
C ARG A 56 -12.42 4.44 5.17
N GLN A 57 -13.04 5.11 4.21
CA GLN A 57 -14.47 5.44 4.25
C GLN A 57 -15.34 4.17 4.36
N GLN A 58 -15.04 3.13 3.58
CA GLN A 58 -15.78 1.87 3.62
C GLN A 58 -15.61 1.12 4.96
N CYS A 59 -14.39 1.14 5.52
CA CYS A 59 -14.13 0.60 6.85
C CYS A 59 -14.95 1.31 7.94
N GLU A 60 -15.05 2.64 7.87
CA GLU A 60 -15.83 3.46 8.80
C GLU A 60 -17.35 3.24 8.66
N GLN A 61 -17.84 2.89 7.48
CA GLN A 61 -19.25 2.56 7.21
C GLN A 61 -19.66 1.17 7.70
N GLN A 62 -18.71 0.28 8.00
CA GLN A 62 -18.95 -1.10 8.44
C GLN A 62 -18.23 -1.38 9.78
N PRO A 63 -18.60 -0.66 10.87
CA PRO A 63 -17.89 -0.69 12.15
C PRO A 63 -17.96 -2.05 12.87
N GLU A 64 -18.90 -2.91 12.51
CA GLU A 64 -19.05 -4.27 13.04
C GLU A 64 -17.90 -5.20 12.68
N THR A 65 -17.17 -4.88 11.60
CA THR A 65 -16.02 -5.65 11.16
C THR A 65 -14.73 -5.00 11.66
N ARG A 66 -13.84 -5.78 12.25
CA ARG A 66 -12.49 -5.29 12.59
C ARG A 66 -11.64 -5.22 11.32
N TRP A 67 -11.51 -4.03 10.74
CA TRP A 67 -10.72 -3.80 9.54
C TRP A 67 -9.24 -3.55 9.83
N GLN A 68 -8.39 -4.16 9.01
CA GLN A 68 -6.97 -3.84 8.92
C GLN A 68 -6.64 -3.43 7.48
N TYR A 69 -5.69 -2.52 7.31
CA TYR A 69 -5.24 -2.07 6.01
C TYR A 69 -3.83 -2.58 5.74
N GLU A 70 -3.63 -3.10 4.54
CA GLU A 70 -2.33 -3.49 4.03
C GLU A 70 -2.07 -2.78 2.71
N TYR A 71 -0.86 -2.27 2.53
CA TYR A 71 -0.40 -1.71 1.27
C TYR A 71 0.84 -2.44 0.77
N SER A 72 0.89 -2.68 -0.54
CA SER A 72 2.12 -3.07 -1.23
C SER A 72 2.47 -2.12 -2.36
N PRO A 73 3.67 -1.50 -2.34
CA PRO A 73 4.29 -0.99 -3.55
C PRO A 73 4.69 -2.21 -4.40
N GLU A 74 3.80 -2.69 -5.24
CA GLU A 74 4.07 -3.85 -6.10
C GLU A 74 5.29 -3.53 -6.97
N THR A 75 6.14 -4.53 -7.23
CA THR A 75 7.46 -4.40 -7.88
C THR A 75 8.47 -3.57 -7.05
N PHE A 76 8.35 -3.60 -5.72
CA PHE A 76 9.24 -2.89 -4.78
C PHE A 76 10.73 -3.10 -5.07
N CYS A 77 11.14 -4.34 -5.35
CA CYS A 77 12.54 -4.67 -5.66
C CYS A 77 13.15 -3.89 -6.85
N PHE A 78 12.31 -3.32 -7.72
CA PHE A 78 12.70 -2.47 -8.86
C PHE A 78 12.31 -1.00 -8.69
N THR A 79 11.68 -0.65 -7.58
CA THR A 79 11.18 0.70 -7.32
C THR A 79 12.28 1.50 -6.63
N GLU A 80 12.40 2.78 -6.97
CA GLU A 80 13.35 3.65 -6.30
C GLU A 80 13.02 3.72 -4.80
N PRO A 81 13.98 3.44 -3.88
CA PRO A 81 13.71 3.38 -2.45
C PRO A 81 13.04 4.65 -1.90
N GLU A 82 13.43 5.82 -2.40
CA GLU A 82 12.85 7.11 -2.04
C GLU A 82 11.38 7.21 -2.46
N PHE A 83 11.03 6.72 -3.66
CA PHE A 83 9.65 6.73 -4.13
C PHE A 83 8.79 5.69 -3.40
N ALA A 84 9.34 4.52 -3.10
CA ALA A 84 8.65 3.51 -2.29
C ALA A 84 8.32 4.04 -0.88
N LEU A 85 9.24 4.80 -0.27
CA LEU A 85 8.97 5.52 0.97
C LEU A 85 7.89 6.59 0.77
N GLU A 86 8.06 7.48 -0.21
CA GLU A 86 7.15 8.60 -0.48
C GLU A 86 5.69 8.14 -0.61
N ILE A 87 5.44 7.09 -1.40
CA ILE A 87 4.09 6.56 -1.56
C ILE A 87 3.57 5.94 -0.26
N CYS A 88 4.39 5.17 0.47
CA CYS A 88 3.95 4.55 1.72
C CYS A 88 3.64 5.60 2.80
N GLU A 89 4.42 6.67 2.90
CA GLU A 89 4.17 7.82 3.78
C GLU A 89 2.85 8.50 3.44
N ALA A 90 2.64 8.81 2.16
CA ALA A 90 1.40 9.44 1.70
C ALA A 90 0.15 8.60 2.02
N LEU A 91 0.26 7.27 1.95
CA LEU A 91 -0.83 6.37 2.33
C LEU A 91 -1.00 6.27 3.85
N ALA A 92 0.10 6.28 4.61
CA ALA A 92 0.04 6.30 6.06
C ALA A 92 -0.63 7.59 6.57
N ASP A 93 -0.39 8.75 5.95
CA ASP A 93 -1.06 10.00 6.29
C ASP A 93 -2.56 9.97 6.04
N VAL A 94 -3.01 9.25 5.02
CA VAL A 94 -4.44 9.05 4.72
C VAL A 94 -5.06 8.03 5.68
N TRP A 95 -4.40 6.89 5.91
CA TRP A 95 -4.93 5.83 6.75
C TRP A 95 -4.91 6.20 8.23
N GLN A 96 -3.90 6.97 8.65
CA GLN A 96 -3.61 7.33 10.04
C GLN A 96 -3.51 6.08 10.93
N PRO A 97 -2.49 5.23 10.73
CA PRO A 97 -2.31 4.04 11.55
C PRO A 97 -2.12 4.42 13.03
N CYS A 98 -2.64 3.57 13.91
CA CYS A 98 -2.44 3.67 15.35
C CYS A 98 -2.38 2.28 15.97
N ALA A 99 -2.04 2.20 17.26
CA ALA A 99 -1.92 0.93 17.98
C ALA A 99 -3.17 0.02 17.89
N GLU A 100 -4.37 0.60 17.83
CA GLU A 100 -5.62 -0.17 17.72
C GLU A 100 -5.87 -0.70 16.30
N ARG A 101 -5.38 0.03 15.29
CA ARG A 101 -5.59 -0.25 13.86
C ARG A 101 -4.29 0.04 13.08
N PRO A 102 -3.29 -0.84 13.17
CA PRO A 102 -2.02 -0.65 12.48
C PRO A 102 -2.16 -0.81 10.96
N MET A 103 -1.25 -0.19 10.22
CA MET A 103 -1.07 -0.40 8.78
C MET A 103 0.02 -1.44 8.55
N ILE A 104 -0.24 -2.40 7.66
CA ILE A 104 0.79 -3.31 7.17
C ILE A 104 1.38 -2.71 5.90
N VAL A 105 2.70 -2.54 5.86
CA VAL A 105 3.42 -2.25 4.61
C VAL A 105 4.11 -3.55 4.20
N ASN A 106 3.56 -4.21 3.20
CA ASN A 106 4.16 -5.42 2.62
C ASN A 106 5.03 -5.02 1.44
N LEU A 107 6.34 -5.24 1.54
CA LEU A 107 7.33 -4.95 0.52
C LEU A 107 7.61 -6.24 -0.26
N PRO A 108 7.14 -6.40 -1.51
CA PRO A 108 7.30 -7.66 -2.23
C PRO A 108 8.54 -7.67 -3.15
N ALA A 109 9.29 -8.77 -3.12
CA ALA A 109 10.17 -9.16 -4.22
C ALA A 109 9.34 -9.81 -5.34
N THR A 110 8.52 -9.01 -6.04
CA THR A 110 7.57 -9.50 -7.08
C THR A 110 8.26 -10.36 -8.14
N VAL A 111 9.49 -9.99 -8.50
CA VAL A 111 10.43 -10.86 -9.22
C VAL A 111 11.74 -10.79 -8.45
N GLU A 112 12.28 -11.94 -8.05
CA GLU A 112 13.59 -11.98 -7.40
C GLU A 112 14.68 -11.72 -8.44
N VAL A 113 15.41 -10.61 -8.28
CA VAL A 113 16.39 -10.13 -9.27
C VAL A 113 17.78 -9.84 -8.73
N ASN A 114 17.93 -9.86 -7.41
CA ASN A 114 19.20 -9.63 -6.74
C ASN A 114 19.42 -10.69 -5.67
N THR A 115 20.64 -10.78 -5.18
CA THR A 115 20.97 -11.63 -4.04
C THR A 115 20.24 -11.17 -2.78
N PRO A 116 19.96 -12.09 -1.84
CA PRO A 116 19.13 -11.79 -0.67
C PRO A 116 19.69 -10.67 0.23
N ASN A 117 21.01 -10.45 0.24
CA ASN A 117 21.62 -9.35 1.00
C ASN A 117 21.23 -7.97 0.45
N VAL A 118 21.10 -7.82 -0.88
CA VAL A 118 20.67 -6.55 -1.49
C VAL A 118 19.22 -6.25 -1.12
N TYR A 119 18.37 -7.28 -1.10
CA TYR A 119 17.00 -7.14 -0.64
C TYR A 119 16.94 -6.77 0.85
N ALA A 120 17.78 -7.39 1.69
CA ALA A 120 17.88 -7.04 3.10
C ALA A 120 18.28 -5.57 3.30
N ASP A 121 19.22 -5.04 2.51
CA ASP A 121 19.61 -3.63 2.55
C ASP A 121 18.44 -2.70 2.17
N GLN A 122 17.63 -3.07 1.17
CA GLN A 122 16.42 -2.32 0.80
C GLN A 122 15.39 -2.30 1.94
N ILE A 123 15.18 -3.44 2.61
CA ILE A 123 14.29 -3.54 3.78
C ILE A 123 14.81 -2.69 4.93
N GLU A 124 16.10 -2.79 5.24
CA GLU A 124 16.71 -1.98 6.31
C GLU A 124 16.59 -0.49 6.02
N TYR A 125 16.88 -0.07 4.78
CA TYR A 125 16.70 1.31 4.35
C TYR A 125 15.26 1.78 4.57
N PHE A 126 14.27 1.02 4.08
CA PHE A 126 12.86 1.36 4.26
C PHE A 126 12.49 1.49 5.74
N CYS A 127 12.87 0.49 6.54
CA CYS A 127 12.60 0.44 7.96
C CYS A 127 13.28 1.57 8.75
N ARG A 128 14.43 2.10 8.31
CA ARG A 128 15.11 3.21 8.99
C ARG A 128 14.49 4.58 8.67
N HIS A 129 13.83 4.73 7.52
CA HIS A 129 13.34 6.01 7.02
C HIS A 129 11.82 6.18 7.10
N PHE A 130 11.06 5.09 7.23
CA PHE A 130 9.61 5.18 7.38
C PHE A 130 9.23 5.82 8.73
N SER A 131 8.54 6.95 8.68
CA SER A 131 8.28 7.86 9.80
C SER A 131 7.39 7.24 10.88
N ARG A 132 6.46 6.35 10.48
CA ARG A 132 5.45 5.73 11.35
C ARG A 132 5.85 4.37 11.92
N ARG A 133 7.15 4.04 11.96
CA ARG A 133 7.60 2.72 12.44
C ARG A 133 7.51 2.53 13.96
N SER A 134 7.70 3.61 14.72
CA SER A 134 7.82 3.58 16.19
C SER A 134 6.51 3.89 16.94
N GLU A 135 5.42 4.15 16.21
CA GLU A 135 4.06 4.38 16.74
C GLU A 135 3.22 3.10 16.65
#